data_AF-A0A4W5P4E4-F1
#
_entry.id   AF-A0A4W5P4E4-F1
#
_cell.length_a   1.000
_cell.length_b   1.000
_cell.length_c   1.000
_cell.angle_alpha   90.00
_cell.angle_beta   90.00
_cell.angle_gamma   90.00
#
_symmetry.space_group_name_H-M   'P 1'
#
loop_
_entity.id
_entity.type
_entity.pdbx_description
1 polymer ?
#
loop_
_entity_poly.entity_id
_entity_poly.type
_entity_poly.pdbx_seq_one_letter_code
_entity_poly.pdbx_strand_id
1 'polypeptide(L)'
;MEEHEDVQYCFQDRNSSCRKSLPLTSIHLATYFFISLISAVTVFLNVLVIISISHFKQLHTPTNLLILSLAVSDLLVGLFAIPVTTVAIMESCWGFGEYFCVFQFYITCLCTSLSLGNLVLISIDRYVAVCDPLLYYSKITITRTMCCISITWCCCIIHDAAIIKNFVNVQVPSRCLKECFILEGFNWVNIIYLVLKMVVPLTMVVPCSIIITLYLKIFVVARSQARKVFSKEAASVSGVKTVQANKSERKAAKTLAIVVFNYLICWIPIQFYLCFLLIDNVSSFIISFLPLVNSLINPIIYAFFYPWFKVTAKRILSRVKLSWFTINHYSHIC
;
A
#
# COMPACT_ATOMS: atom_id res chain seq x y z
N MET A 1 -32.84 16.47 36.66
CA MET A 1 -32.95 16.01 35.27
C MET A 1 -31.78 15.07 35.09
N GLU A 2 -31.94 13.86 35.59
CA GLU A 2 -30.94 12.80 35.60
C GLU A 2 -31.32 11.83 34.47
N GLU A 3 -30.37 11.57 33.59
CA GLU A 3 -30.47 10.55 32.55
C GLU A 3 -30.54 9.17 33.21
N HIS A 4 -31.59 8.42 32.89
CA HIS A 4 -31.79 7.05 33.32
C HIS A 4 -30.78 6.13 32.60
N GLU A 5 -29.76 5.67 33.32
CA GLU A 5 -28.97 4.50 32.93
C GLU A 5 -29.81 3.24 33.16
N ASP A 6 -30.26 2.58 32.08
CA ASP A 6 -30.89 1.27 32.15
C ASP A 6 -29.84 0.18 32.40
N VAL A 7 -29.62 -0.15 33.67
CA VAL A 7 -28.85 -1.32 34.10
C VAL A 7 -29.71 -2.58 33.93
N GLN A 8 -29.43 -3.38 32.89
CA GLN A 8 -30.22 -4.57 32.58
C GLN A 8 -29.62 -5.83 33.23
N TYR A 9 -30.25 -6.29 34.31
CA TYR A 9 -29.91 -7.55 34.99
C TYR A 9 -30.48 -8.76 34.22
N CYS A 10 -29.64 -9.77 33.97
CA CYS A 10 -30.09 -11.08 33.48
C CYS A 10 -30.55 -11.96 34.65
N PHE A 11 -31.80 -12.42 34.62
CA PHE A 11 -32.34 -13.35 35.61
C PHE A 11 -32.10 -14.81 35.19
N GLN A 12 -31.59 -15.62 36.11
CA GLN A 12 -31.02 -16.95 35.86
C GLN A 12 -32.05 -18.07 35.59
N ASP A 13 -33.36 -17.81 35.78
CA ASP A 13 -34.39 -18.87 35.81
C ASP A 13 -35.39 -18.89 34.64
N ARG A 14 -35.16 -18.13 33.55
CA ARG A 14 -35.98 -18.25 32.32
C ARG A 14 -35.10 -18.31 31.06
N ASN A 15 -35.00 -19.52 30.48
CA ASN A 15 -34.26 -19.85 29.26
C ASN A 15 -34.69 -19.10 27.97
N SER A 16 -35.67 -18.18 28.04
CA SER A 16 -36.20 -17.45 26.89
C SER A 16 -36.06 -15.92 26.96
N SER A 17 -35.37 -15.37 27.98
CA SER A 17 -35.34 -13.91 28.19
C SER A 17 -34.11 -13.19 27.62
N CYS A 18 -33.04 -13.91 27.24
CA CYS A 18 -31.90 -13.30 26.57
C CYS A 18 -32.15 -13.24 25.06
N ARG A 19 -32.63 -12.09 24.56
CA ARG A 19 -32.55 -11.78 23.14
C ARG A 19 -31.06 -11.60 22.79
N LYS A 20 -30.42 -12.66 22.27
CA LYS A 20 -29.04 -12.60 21.79
C LYS A 20 -28.88 -11.46 20.77
N SER A 21 -27.77 -10.75 20.90
CA SER A 21 -27.28 -9.60 20.13
C SER A 21 -27.27 -9.76 18.60
N LEU A 22 -28.44 -9.74 17.95
CA LEU A 22 -28.58 -9.89 16.49
C LEU A 22 -28.01 -8.73 15.63
N PRO A 23 -28.05 -7.44 16.06
CA PRO A 23 -27.52 -6.33 15.25
C PRO A 23 -25.99 -6.32 15.16
N LEU A 24 -25.30 -6.64 16.27
CA LEU A 24 -23.84 -6.56 16.37
C LEU A 24 -23.17 -7.64 15.50
N THR A 25 -23.70 -8.88 15.51
CA THR A 25 -23.18 -9.98 14.68
C THR A 25 -23.37 -9.71 13.17
N SER A 26 -24.50 -9.11 12.78
CA SER A 26 -24.78 -8.79 11.37
C SER A 26 -23.81 -7.75 10.81
N ILE A 27 -23.45 -6.73 11.61
CA ILE A 27 -22.46 -5.70 11.24
C ILE A 27 -21.06 -6.29 11.13
N HIS A 28 -20.66 -7.16 12.07
CA HIS A 28 -19.37 -7.85 12.01
C HIS A 28 -19.25 -8.71 10.76
N LEU A 29 -20.26 -9.56 10.48
CA LEU A 29 -20.27 -10.41 9.28
C LEU A 29 -20.23 -9.59 7.97
N ALA A 30 -21.02 -8.52 7.89
CA ALA A 30 -21.00 -7.62 6.74
C ALA A 30 -19.61 -6.98 6.53
N THR A 31 -18.95 -6.59 7.63
CA THR A 31 -17.62 -5.97 7.56
C THR A 31 -16.53 -6.97 7.17
N TYR A 32 -16.57 -8.20 7.71
CA TYR A 32 -15.68 -9.29 7.29
C TYR A 32 -15.82 -9.59 5.78
N PHE A 33 -17.06 -9.68 5.29
CA PHE A 33 -17.31 -9.90 3.87
C PHE A 33 -16.75 -8.76 3.02
N PHE A 34 -17.00 -7.51 3.41
CA PHE A 34 -16.53 -6.33 2.68
C PHE A 34 -15.00 -6.26 2.63
N ILE A 35 -14.31 -6.50 3.74
CA ILE A 35 -12.85 -6.46 3.77
C ILE A 35 -12.22 -7.65 3.04
N SER A 36 -12.83 -8.84 3.15
CA SER A 36 -12.39 -10.01 2.37
C SER A 36 -12.50 -9.75 0.86
N LEU A 37 -13.57 -9.07 0.43
CA LEU A 37 -13.72 -8.63 -0.95
C LEU A 37 -12.63 -7.62 -1.34
N ILE A 38 -12.33 -6.64 -0.48
CA ILE A 38 -11.21 -5.69 -0.71
C ILE A 38 -9.88 -6.42 -0.86
N SER A 39 -9.57 -7.36 0.03
CA SER A 39 -8.36 -8.19 -0.05
C SER A 39 -8.31 -8.95 -1.38
N ALA A 40 -9.39 -9.65 -1.75
CA ALA A 40 -9.46 -10.41 -2.99
C ALA A 40 -9.26 -9.54 -4.24
N VAL A 41 -9.89 -8.36 -4.29
CA VAL A 41 -9.73 -7.41 -5.39
C VAL A 41 -8.30 -6.85 -5.42
N THR A 42 -7.71 -6.55 -4.27
CA THR A 42 -6.32 -6.06 -4.16
C THR A 42 -5.34 -7.09 -4.71
N VAL A 43 -5.48 -8.36 -4.31
CA VAL A 43 -4.67 -9.48 -4.83
C VAL A 43 -4.85 -9.62 -6.33
N PHE A 44 -6.10 -9.68 -6.80
CA PHE A 44 -6.41 -9.86 -8.22
C PHE A 44 -5.80 -8.76 -9.10
N LEU A 45 -5.99 -7.50 -8.73
CA LEU A 45 -5.52 -6.37 -9.53
C LEU A 45 -3.98 -6.28 -9.54
N ASN A 46 -3.31 -6.53 -8.41
CA ASN A 46 -1.85 -6.53 -8.36
C ASN A 46 -1.24 -7.72 -9.12
N VAL A 47 -1.86 -8.91 -9.05
CA VAL A 47 -1.47 -10.05 -9.91
C VAL A 47 -1.60 -9.68 -11.39
N LEU A 48 -2.67 -8.98 -11.77
CA LEU A 48 -2.87 -8.55 -13.17
C LEU A 48 -1.79 -7.56 -13.63
N VAL A 49 -1.35 -6.64 -12.75
CA VAL A 49 -0.22 -5.74 -13.02
C VAL A 49 1.07 -6.53 -13.20
N ILE A 50 1.35 -7.47 -12.29
CA ILE A 50 2.55 -8.32 -12.32
C ILE A 50 2.60 -9.12 -13.63
N ILE A 51 1.52 -9.83 -13.97
CA ILE A 51 1.44 -10.61 -15.22
C ILE A 51 1.58 -9.69 -16.43
N SER A 52 0.92 -8.52 -16.43
CA SER A 52 1.01 -7.57 -17.54
C SER A 52 2.44 -7.14 -17.82
N ILE A 53 3.22 -6.80 -16.81
CA ILE A 53 4.59 -6.31 -17.02
C ILE A 53 5.52 -7.48 -17.35
N SER A 54 5.46 -8.58 -16.59
CA SER A 54 6.37 -9.72 -16.74
C SER A 54 6.18 -10.50 -18.04
N HIS A 55 4.96 -10.60 -18.56
CA HIS A 55 4.68 -11.35 -19.78
C HIS A 55 5.04 -10.57 -21.05
N PHE A 56 4.82 -9.25 -21.07
CA PHE A 56 4.98 -8.44 -22.27
C PHE A 56 6.34 -7.74 -22.27
N LYS A 57 7.34 -8.35 -22.92
CA LYS A 57 8.73 -7.84 -23.01
C LYS A 57 8.83 -6.36 -23.41
N GLN A 58 7.93 -5.86 -24.25
CA GLN A 58 7.85 -4.45 -24.66
C GLN A 58 7.62 -3.48 -23.49
N LEU A 59 7.14 -3.97 -22.35
CA LEU A 59 6.89 -3.19 -21.14
C LEU A 59 8.07 -3.21 -20.17
N HIS A 60 9.18 -3.91 -20.45
CA HIS A 60 10.35 -3.95 -19.58
C HIS A 60 11.17 -2.65 -19.66
N THR A 61 10.60 -1.57 -19.15
CA THR A 61 11.26 -0.28 -18.96
C THR A 61 11.61 -0.08 -17.49
N PRO A 62 12.60 0.77 -17.16
CA PRO A 62 12.96 1.07 -15.76
C PRO A 62 11.76 1.44 -14.89
N THR A 63 10.90 2.35 -15.37
CA THR A 63 9.69 2.77 -14.65
C THR A 63 8.71 1.61 -14.42
N ASN A 64 8.48 0.76 -15.42
CA ASN A 64 7.57 -0.36 -15.27
C ASN A 64 8.14 -1.43 -14.35
N LEU A 65 9.46 -1.62 -14.27
CA LEU A 65 10.07 -2.51 -13.29
C LEU A 65 9.89 -2.00 -11.85
N LEU A 66 9.92 -0.68 -11.65
CA LEU A 66 9.58 -0.08 -10.35
C LEU A 66 8.10 -0.27 -10.00
N ILE A 67 7.19 -0.10 -10.97
CA ILE A 67 5.76 -0.38 -10.81
C ILE A 67 5.53 -1.87 -10.49
N LEU A 68 6.26 -2.77 -11.15
CA LEU A 68 6.23 -4.21 -10.89
C LEU A 68 6.65 -4.51 -9.45
N SER A 69 7.76 -3.93 -8.99
CA SER A 69 8.25 -4.10 -7.60
C SER A 69 7.23 -3.57 -6.58
N LEU A 70 6.62 -2.42 -6.84
CA LEU A 70 5.54 -1.89 -6.00
C LEU A 70 4.32 -2.83 -5.97
N ALA A 71 3.91 -3.38 -7.12
CA ALA A 71 2.80 -4.32 -7.21
C ALA A 71 3.08 -5.65 -6.46
N VAL A 72 4.33 -6.10 -6.40
CA VAL A 72 4.71 -7.26 -5.58
C VAL A 72 4.57 -6.95 -4.08
N SER A 73 4.97 -5.75 -3.65
CA SER A 73 4.75 -5.30 -2.26
C SER A 73 3.24 -5.20 -1.93
N ASP A 74 2.46 -4.61 -2.81
CA ASP A 74 1.00 -4.45 -2.65
C ASP A 74 0.25 -5.79 -2.69
N LEU A 75 0.77 -6.79 -3.42
CA LEU A 75 0.27 -8.16 -3.39
C LEU A 75 0.42 -8.79 -2.00
N LEU A 76 1.55 -8.59 -1.32
CA LEU A 76 1.77 -9.07 0.04
C LEU A 76 0.80 -8.42 1.04
N VAL A 77 0.48 -7.13 0.85
CA VAL A 77 -0.55 -6.44 1.64
C VAL A 77 -1.91 -7.10 1.46
N GLY A 78 -2.30 -7.38 0.21
CA GLY A 78 -3.55 -8.06 -0.11
C GLY A 78 -3.66 -9.46 0.49
N LEU A 79 -2.58 -10.24 0.44
CA LEU A 79 -2.54 -11.63 0.91
C LEU A 79 -2.48 -11.77 2.44
N PHE A 80 -1.69 -10.93 3.10
CA PHE A 80 -1.36 -11.09 4.52
C PHE A 80 -1.86 -9.92 5.36
N ALA A 81 -1.48 -8.69 5.03
CA ALA A 81 -1.73 -7.55 5.91
C ALA A 81 -3.23 -7.26 6.07
N ILE A 82 -4.03 -7.30 4.98
CA ILE A 82 -5.47 -7.02 5.04
C ILE A 82 -6.24 -8.10 5.84
N PRO A 83 -6.16 -9.41 5.50
CA PRO A 83 -6.92 -10.43 6.23
C PRO A 83 -6.55 -10.48 7.70
N VAL A 84 -5.25 -10.39 8.01
CA VAL A 84 -4.77 -10.56 9.38
C VAL A 84 -5.05 -9.34 10.24
N THR A 85 -4.91 -8.12 9.72
CA THR A 85 -5.32 -6.89 10.42
C THR A 85 -6.83 -6.89 10.70
N THR A 86 -7.63 -7.45 9.79
CA THR A 86 -9.08 -7.60 10.00
C THR A 86 -9.38 -8.47 11.20
N VAL A 87 -8.76 -9.64 11.28
CA VAL A 87 -8.91 -10.54 12.41
C VAL A 87 -8.41 -9.90 13.70
N ALA A 88 -7.26 -9.21 13.66
CA ALA A 88 -6.68 -8.56 14.83
C ALA A 88 -7.54 -7.43 15.42
N ILE A 89 -8.32 -6.73 14.59
CA ILE A 89 -9.16 -5.62 15.03
C ILE A 89 -10.58 -6.08 15.40
N MET A 90 -11.11 -7.09 14.71
CA MET A 90 -12.49 -7.55 14.89
C MET A 90 -12.64 -8.58 16.01
N GLU A 91 -11.62 -9.41 16.24
CA GLU A 91 -11.63 -10.36 17.35
C GLU A 91 -11.15 -9.68 18.62
N SER A 92 -11.89 -9.88 19.72
CA SER A 92 -11.51 -9.38 21.04
C SER A 92 -10.35 -10.17 21.69
N CYS A 93 -9.89 -11.22 21.01
CA CYS A 93 -8.86 -12.13 21.49
C CYS A 93 -8.03 -12.67 20.32
N TRP A 94 -6.72 -12.53 20.40
CA TRP A 94 -5.81 -13.14 19.43
C TRP A 94 -5.44 -14.58 19.83
N GLY A 95 -6.01 -15.54 19.10
CA GLY A 95 -5.82 -16.98 19.31
C GLY A 95 -4.76 -17.65 18.43
N PHE A 96 -4.12 -16.93 17.50
CA PHE A 96 -3.14 -17.51 16.55
C PHE A 96 -1.73 -17.69 17.15
N GLY A 97 -1.57 -17.34 18.43
CA GLY A 97 -0.29 -17.43 19.15
C GLY A 97 0.68 -16.29 18.86
N GLU A 98 1.78 -16.30 19.61
CA GLU A 98 2.83 -15.27 19.58
C GLU A 98 3.54 -15.19 18.22
N TYR A 99 3.95 -16.33 17.66
CA TYR A 99 4.69 -16.35 16.40
C TYR A 99 3.93 -15.69 15.26
N PHE A 100 2.62 -15.93 15.17
CA PHE A 100 1.80 -15.32 14.12
C PHE A 100 1.59 -13.82 14.35
N CYS A 101 1.55 -13.36 15.62
CA CYS A 101 1.47 -11.94 15.95
C CYS A 101 2.77 -11.20 15.54
N VAL A 102 3.94 -11.77 15.87
CA VAL A 102 5.24 -11.21 15.45
C VAL A 102 5.37 -11.21 13.92
N PHE A 103 5.01 -12.31 13.27
CA PHE A 103 5.02 -12.43 11.81
C PHE A 103 4.13 -11.37 11.15
N GLN A 104 2.92 -11.16 11.67
CA GLN A 104 2.00 -10.15 11.15
C GLN A 104 2.59 -8.74 11.25
N PHE A 105 3.12 -8.40 12.43
CA PHE A 105 3.71 -7.08 12.64
C PHE A 105 4.90 -6.86 11.70
N TYR A 106 5.78 -7.86 11.58
CA TYR A 106 6.91 -7.82 10.66
C TYR A 106 6.46 -7.65 9.20
N ILE A 107 5.50 -8.43 8.70
CA ILE A 107 5.02 -8.33 7.32
C ILE A 107 4.37 -6.96 7.06
N THR A 108 3.63 -6.42 8.02
CA THR A 108 3.00 -5.11 7.89
C THR A 108 4.04 -3.98 7.80
N CYS A 109 5.06 -3.99 8.67
CA CYS A 109 6.19 -3.07 8.61
C CYS A 109 6.94 -3.22 7.27
N LEU A 110 7.26 -4.46 6.88
CA LEU A 110 8.00 -4.75 5.66
C LEU A 110 7.28 -4.22 4.42
N CYS A 111 5.98 -4.51 4.27
CA CYS A 111 5.20 -4.03 3.12
C CYS A 111 5.15 -2.49 3.05
N THR A 112 5.10 -1.84 4.21
CA THR A 112 5.13 -0.38 4.33
C THR A 112 6.47 0.18 3.86
N SER A 113 7.57 -0.33 4.41
CA SER A 113 8.93 0.05 4.07
C SER A 113 9.22 -0.17 2.57
N LEU A 114 8.82 -1.32 2.03
CA LEU A 114 8.98 -1.66 0.61
C LEU A 114 8.17 -0.74 -0.28
N SER A 115 6.89 -0.48 0.03
CA SER A 115 6.06 0.46 -0.73
C SER A 115 6.71 1.85 -0.76
N LEU A 116 7.14 2.36 0.39
CA LEU A 116 7.77 3.67 0.52
C LEU A 116 9.10 3.76 -0.24
N GLY A 117 9.96 2.76 -0.10
CA GLY A 117 11.23 2.68 -0.84
C GLY A 117 11.04 2.66 -2.35
N ASN A 118 10.06 1.88 -2.84
CA ASN A 118 9.70 1.87 -4.26
C ASN A 118 9.18 3.23 -4.73
N LEU A 119 8.37 3.93 -3.94
CA LEU A 119 7.89 5.27 -4.27
C LEU A 119 9.02 6.30 -4.34
N VAL A 120 10.04 6.21 -3.46
CA VAL A 120 11.25 7.02 -3.56
C VAL A 120 11.97 6.76 -4.89
N LEU A 121 12.18 5.49 -5.26
CA LEU A 121 12.82 5.13 -6.53
C LEU A 121 12.02 5.62 -7.75
N ILE A 122 10.69 5.49 -7.73
CA ILE A 122 9.78 6.01 -8.76
C ILE A 122 9.93 7.54 -8.86
N SER A 123 10.02 8.23 -7.73
CA SER A 123 10.19 9.68 -7.69
C SER A 123 11.53 10.12 -8.30
N ILE A 124 12.61 9.38 -8.02
CA ILE A 124 13.93 9.62 -8.60
C ILE A 124 13.92 9.37 -10.11
N ASP A 125 13.37 8.25 -10.57
CA ASP A 125 13.24 7.92 -12.01
C ASP A 125 12.48 9.04 -12.75
N ARG A 126 11.35 9.50 -12.20
CA ARG A 126 10.57 10.60 -12.79
C ARG A 126 11.28 11.94 -12.74
N TYR A 127 12.01 12.21 -11.66
CA TYR A 127 12.82 13.41 -11.55
C TYR A 127 13.89 13.45 -12.64
N VAL A 128 14.67 12.38 -12.82
CA VAL A 128 15.73 12.35 -13.84
C VAL A 128 15.12 12.43 -15.25
N ALA A 129 14.00 11.76 -15.51
CA ALA A 129 13.34 11.79 -16.82
C ALA A 129 12.85 13.20 -17.21
N VAL A 130 12.31 13.98 -16.27
CA VAL A 130 11.73 15.31 -16.56
C VAL A 130 12.76 16.44 -16.43
N CYS A 131 13.63 16.37 -15.43
CA CYS A 131 14.60 17.43 -15.13
C CYS A 131 15.89 17.29 -15.94
N ASP A 132 16.35 16.05 -16.19
CA ASP A 132 17.61 15.76 -16.89
C ASP A 132 17.41 14.83 -18.11
N PRO A 133 16.54 15.17 -19.09
CA PRO A 133 16.13 14.25 -20.16
C PRO A 133 17.28 13.73 -21.03
N LEU A 134 18.33 14.52 -21.24
CA LEU A 134 19.51 14.12 -22.04
C LEU A 134 20.39 13.08 -21.33
N LEU A 135 20.36 13.07 -19.99
CA LEU A 135 21.13 12.14 -19.16
C LEU A 135 20.30 10.94 -18.71
N TYR A 136 18.98 10.92 -18.98
CA TYR A 136 18.11 9.84 -18.56
C TYR A 136 18.61 8.47 -19.05
N TYR A 137 18.87 8.34 -20.36
CA TYR A 137 19.27 7.08 -20.98
C TYR A 137 20.66 6.58 -20.54
N SER A 138 21.55 7.47 -20.07
CA SER A 138 22.87 7.09 -19.56
C SER A 138 22.88 6.83 -18.05
N LYS A 139 21.96 7.45 -17.30
CA LYS A 139 21.85 7.28 -15.84
C LYS A 139 20.93 6.13 -15.45
N ILE A 140 19.75 6.04 -16.06
CA ILE A 140 18.68 5.11 -15.71
C ILE A 140 18.64 3.95 -16.73
N THR A 141 19.10 2.79 -16.30
CA THR A 141 19.14 1.56 -17.11
C THR A 141 18.42 0.43 -16.38
N ILE A 142 17.93 -0.56 -17.13
CA ILE A 142 17.24 -1.74 -16.58
C ILE A 142 18.07 -2.40 -15.47
N THR A 143 19.35 -2.68 -15.75
CA THR A 143 20.25 -3.33 -14.79
C THR A 143 20.40 -2.52 -13.50
N ARG A 144 20.65 -1.20 -13.62
CA ARG A 144 20.77 -0.34 -12.44
C ARG A 144 19.48 -0.29 -11.64
N THR A 145 18.33 -0.19 -12.31
CA THR A 145 17.02 -0.20 -11.64
C THR A 145 16.78 -1.52 -10.91
N MET A 146 17.08 -2.66 -11.51
CA MET A 146 16.98 -3.96 -10.84
C MET A 146 17.91 -4.03 -9.61
N CYS A 147 19.15 -3.57 -9.73
CA CYS A 147 20.06 -3.48 -8.57
C CYS A 147 19.50 -2.57 -7.46
N CYS A 148 18.97 -1.40 -7.81
CA CYS A 148 18.35 -0.50 -6.83
C CYS A 148 17.14 -1.15 -6.13
N ILE A 149 16.28 -1.84 -6.89
CA ILE A 149 15.16 -2.60 -6.32
C ILE A 149 15.68 -3.65 -5.34
N SER A 150 16.64 -4.49 -5.74
CA SER A 150 17.20 -5.53 -4.88
C SER A 150 17.83 -4.96 -3.61
N ILE A 151 18.59 -3.86 -3.70
CA ILE A 151 19.18 -3.19 -2.54
C ILE A 151 18.08 -2.66 -1.62
N THR A 152 17.06 -1.99 -2.15
CA THR A 152 15.92 -1.50 -1.35
C THR A 152 15.24 -2.64 -0.63
N TRP A 153 14.95 -3.76 -1.30
CA TRP A 153 14.34 -4.93 -0.66
C TRP A 153 15.20 -5.49 0.47
N CYS A 154 16.49 -5.70 0.24
CA CYS A 154 17.42 -6.17 1.27
C CYS A 154 17.49 -5.20 2.46
N CYS A 155 17.59 -3.89 2.20
CA CYS A 155 17.62 -2.88 3.25
C CYS A 155 16.34 -2.88 4.10
N CYS A 156 15.15 -2.94 3.48
CA CYS A 156 13.89 -2.99 4.21
C CYS A 156 13.78 -4.26 5.06
N ILE A 157 14.10 -5.44 4.49
CA ILE A 157 14.09 -6.72 5.21
C ILE A 157 14.99 -6.67 6.44
N ILE A 158 16.24 -6.21 6.28
CA ILE A 158 17.21 -6.16 7.37
C ILE A 158 16.80 -5.14 8.43
N HIS A 159 16.39 -3.95 8.00
CA HIS A 159 15.93 -2.87 8.89
C HIS A 159 14.76 -3.34 9.75
N ASP A 160 13.71 -3.87 9.12
CA ASP A 160 12.49 -4.25 9.84
C ASP A 160 12.75 -5.47 10.73
N ALA A 161 13.55 -6.45 10.30
CA ALA A 161 13.95 -7.56 11.16
C ALA A 161 14.74 -7.10 12.40
N ALA A 162 15.62 -6.10 12.25
CA ALA A 162 16.36 -5.51 13.36
C ALA A 162 15.44 -4.75 14.33
N ILE A 163 14.45 -4.01 13.80
CA ILE A 163 13.45 -3.34 14.63
C ILE A 163 12.66 -4.35 15.46
N ILE A 164 12.14 -5.41 14.81
CA ILE A 164 11.36 -6.45 15.49
C ILE A 164 12.19 -7.10 16.60
N LYS A 165 13.41 -7.56 16.30
CA LYS A 165 14.25 -8.27 17.26
C LYS A 165 14.59 -7.45 18.50
N ASN A 166 14.84 -6.14 18.34
CA ASN A 166 15.33 -5.30 19.44
C ASN A 166 14.20 -4.64 20.24
N PHE A 167 13.01 -4.48 19.67
CA PHE A 167 11.95 -3.65 20.26
C PHE A 167 10.62 -4.37 20.47
N VAL A 168 10.43 -5.58 19.94
CA VAL A 168 9.20 -6.35 20.12
C VAL A 168 9.45 -7.46 21.15
N ASN A 169 8.86 -7.30 22.32
CA ASN A 169 8.78 -8.35 23.32
C ASN A 169 7.32 -8.81 23.44
N VAL A 170 7.02 -10.05 23.08
CA VAL A 170 5.68 -10.59 23.22
C VAL A 170 5.61 -11.36 24.52
N GLN A 171 4.80 -10.87 25.46
CA GLN A 171 4.46 -11.63 26.65
C GLN A 171 3.14 -12.35 26.40
N VAL A 172 3.10 -13.65 26.68
CA VAL A 172 1.93 -14.49 26.47
C VAL A 172 1.29 -14.84 27.81
N PRO A 173 0.19 -14.18 28.22
CA PRO A 173 -0.72 -14.77 29.18
C PRO A 173 -1.50 -15.90 28.48
N SER A 174 -1.82 -16.94 29.24
CA SER A 174 -2.60 -18.13 28.86
C SER A 174 -3.59 -17.95 27.69
N ARG A 175 -3.41 -18.72 26.60
CA ARG A 175 -4.29 -19.01 25.44
C ARG A 175 -4.97 -17.84 24.68
N CYS A 176 -5.11 -16.66 25.28
CA CYS A 176 -5.81 -15.52 24.74
C CYS A 176 -4.98 -14.26 24.99
N LEU A 177 -4.38 -13.75 23.93
CA LEU A 177 -3.72 -12.45 23.97
C LEU A 177 -4.82 -11.40 23.75
N LYS A 178 -5.13 -10.60 24.77
CA LYS A 178 -6.20 -9.57 24.70
C LYS A 178 -6.04 -8.68 23.46
N GLU A 179 -4.79 -8.43 23.09
CA GLU A 179 -4.41 -7.45 22.10
C GLU A 179 -3.13 -7.97 21.41
N CYS A 180 -3.11 -8.10 20.07
CA CYS A 180 -1.88 -8.38 19.32
C CYS A 180 -1.03 -7.10 19.21
N PHE A 181 -0.64 -6.61 20.37
CA PHE A 181 0.31 -5.52 20.55
C PHE A 181 1.04 -5.67 21.89
N ILE A 182 2.15 -4.95 21.98
CA ILE A 182 3.17 -5.10 23.02
C ILE A 182 2.61 -4.58 24.35
N LEU A 183 2.60 -5.42 25.39
CA LEU A 183 2.34 -5.02 26.78
C LEU A 183 3.66 -4.72 27.50
N GLU A 184 3.65 -3.61 28.25
CA GLU A 184 4.79 -3.03 28.96
C GLU A 184 5.39 -3.94 30.03
N GLY A 185 6.71 -4.15 29.94
CA GLY A 185 7.55 -4.41 31.11
C GLY A 185 8.11 -3.09 31.63
N PHE A 186 7.93 -2.80 32.93
CA PHE A 186 8.10 -1.51 33.62
C PHE A 186 9.44 -0.74 33.45
N ASN A 187 10.44 -1.26 32.73
CA ASN A 187 11.69 -0.54 32.39
C ASN A 187 11.89 -0.30 30.87
N TRP A 188 11.01 -0.83 30.00
CA TRP A 188 11.09 -0.76 28.54
C TRP A 188 10.13 0.25 27.92
N VAL A 189 9.22 0.81 28.73
CA VAL A 189 8.20 1.80 28.36
C VAL A 189 8.80 3.01 27.65
N ASN A 190 9.91 3.55 28.16
CA ASN A 190 10.55 4.73 27.55
C ASN A 190 11.16 4.45 26.17
N ILE A 191 11.67 3.24 25.91
CA ILE A 191 12.30 2.89 24.62
C ILE A 191 11.23 2.50 23.60
N ILE A 192 10.20 1.76 24.01
CA ILE A 192 9.06 1.39 23.14
C ILE A 192 8.28 2.66 22.77
N TYR A 193 8.04 3.57 23.73
CA TYR A 193 7.46 4.89 23.47
C TYR A 193 8.33 5.71 22.51
N LEU A 194 9.66 5.70 22.67
CA LEU A 194 10.59 6.38 21.77
C LEU A 194 10.56 5.77 20.34
N VAL A 195 10.47 4.46 20.19
CA VAL A 195 10.52 3.79 18.89
C VAL A 195 9.19 3.92 18.13
N LEU A 196 8.06 3.70 18.79
CA LEU A 196 6.72 3.84 18.19
C LEU A 196 6.34 5.31 17.91
N LYS A 197 6.73 6.27 18.77
CA LYS A 197 6.44 7.69 18.55
C LYS A 197 7.52 8.50 17.83
N MET A 198 8.77 8.04 17.76
CA MET A 198 9.85 8.79 17.10
C MET A 198 10.45 8.03 15.92
N VAL A 199 10.80 6.75 16.05
CA VAL A 199 11.49 6.00 14.98
C VAL A 199 10.56 5.66 13.81
N VAL A 200 9.36 5.16 14.09
CA VAL A 200 8.36 4.85 13.03
C VAL A 200 7.93 6.12 12.27
N PRO A 201 7.60 7.25 12.94
CA PRO A 201 7.37 8.51 12.25
C PRO A 201 8.58 9.04 11.48
N LEU A 202 9.79 8.99 12.06
CA LEU A 202 10.99 9.51 11.42
C LEU A 202 11.39 8.73 10.16
N THR A 203 11.26 7.40 10.21
CA THR A 203 11.51 6.52 9.06
C THR A 203 10.55 6.77 7.90
N MET A 204 9.35 7.29 8.15
CA MET A 204 8.42 7.73 7.10
C MET A 204 8.61 9.19 6.68
N VAL A 205 8.88 10.10 7.62
CA VAL A 205 8.99 11.55 7.35
C VAL A 205 10.14 11.85 6.41
N VAL A 206 11.31 11.23 6.59
CA VAL A 206 12.49 11.45 5.74
C VAL A 206 12.21 11.10 4.26
N PRO A 207 11.79 9.87 3.91
CA PRO A 207 11.49 9.52 2.51
C PRO A 207 10.30 10.32 1.96
N CYS A 208 9.26 10.61 2.75
CA CYS A 208 8.17 11.49 2.32
C CYS A 208 8.66 12.90 1.98
N SER A 209 9.59 13.46 2.77
CA SER A 209 10.20 14.77 2.49
C SER A 209 11.02 14.77 1.20
N ILE A 210 11.76 13.68 0.94
CA ILE A 210 12.51 13.48 -0.31
C ILE A 210 11.53 13.45 -1.49
N ILE A 211 10.47 12.65 -1.40
CA ILE A 211 9.44 12.53 -2.44
C ILE A 211 8.81 13.89 -2.74
N ILE A 212 8.32 14.59 -1.72
CA ILE A 212 7.69 15.92 -1.87
C ILE A 212 8.66 16.89 -2.54
N THR A 213 9.91 16.95 -2.09
CA THR A 213 10.94 17.81 -2.69
C THR A 213 11.18 17.50 -4.17
N LEU A 214 11.28 16.22 -4.53
CA LEU A 214 11.47 15.81 -5.93
C LEU A 214 10.28 16.21 -6.80
N TYR A 215 9.04 16.00 -6.34
CA TYR A 215 7.85 16.36 -7.10
C TYR A 215 7.64 17.87 -7.22
N LEU A 216 8.01 18.66 -6.20
CA LEU A 216 8.02 20.12 -6.31
C LEU A 216 8.99 20.58 -7.41
N LYS A 217 10.20 20.00 -7.46
CA LYS A 217 11.16 20.28 -8.54
C LYS A 217 10.63 19.89 -9.91
N ILE A 218 10.04 18.69 -10.04
CA ILE A 218 9.40 18.23 -11.28
C ILE A 218 8.32 19.21 -11.73
N PHE A 219 7.46 19.65 -10.81
CA PHE A 219 6.38 20.59 -11.11
C PHE A 219 6.91 21.94 -11.61
N VAL A 220 7.94 22.49 -10.95
CA VAL A 220 8.58 23.75 -11.34
C VAL A 220 9.17 23.65 -12.76
N VAL A 221 9.92 22.58 -13.03
CA VAL A 221 10.53 22.35 -14.36
C VAL A 221 9.46 22.14 -15.42
N ALA A 222 8.44 21.31 -15.16
CA ALA A 222 7.36 21.06 -16.11
C ALA A 222 6.56 22.33 -16.43
N ARG A 223 6.33 23.21 -15.44
CA ARG A 223 5.68 24.51 -15.66
C ARG A 223 6.57 25.45 -16.46
N SER A 224 7.88 25.46 -16.20
CA SER A 224 8.84 26.24 -16.97
C SER A 224 8.90 25.82 -18.44
N GLN A 225 8.95 24.51 -18.70
CA GLN A 225 8.90 23.95 -20.05
C GLN A 225 7.58 24.30 -20.75
N ALA A 226 6.43 24.18 -20.08
CA ALA A 226 5.14 24.55 -20.65
C ALA A 226 5.09 26.03 -21.09
N ARG A 227 5.56 26.96 -20.24
CA ARG A 227 5.64 28.39 -20.59
C ARG A 227 6.50 28.63 -21.84
N LYS A 228 7.65 27.96 -21.94
CA LYS A 228 8.56 28.09 -23.09
C LYS A 228 7.97 27.55 -24.40
N VAL A 229 7.07 26.57 -24.32
CA VAL A 229 6.35 26.03 -25.49
C VAL A 229 5.28 27.01 -25.96
N PHE A 230 4.49 27.58 -25.04
CA PHE A 230 3.50 28.61 -25.39
C PHE A 230 4.14 29.92 -25.91
N SER A 231 5.37 30.23 -25.52
CA SER A 231 6.09 31.41 -26.02
C SER A 231 6.83 31.20 -27.35
N LYS A 232 6.90 29.96 -27.87
CA LYS A 232 7.66 29.60 -29.10
C LYS A 232 6.76 28.91 -30.12
N GLU A 233 5.66 29.54 -30.52
CA GLU A 233 4.82 29.07 -31.63
C GLU A 233 5.43 29.27 -33.04
N ALA A 234 6.71 29.60 -33.16
CA ALA A 234 7.41 29.62 -34.44
C ALA A 234 8.76 28.89 -34.39
N ALA A 235 9.01 28.06 -35.40
CA ALA A 235 10.28 27.43 -35.80
C ALA A 235 10.71 26.13 -35.09
N SER A 236 10.39 24.98 -35.72
CA SER A 236 11.36 23.98 -36.23
C SER A 236 10.80 22.54 -36.24
N VAL A 237 11.04 21.81 -37.33
CA VAL A 237 10.63 20.40 -37.53
C VAL A 237 11.36 19.44 -36.56
N SER A 238 12.55 19.81 -36.07
CA SER A 238 13.28 19.07 -35.00
C SER A 238 12.70 19.29 -33.60
N GLY A 239 11.98 20.40 -33.37
CA GLY A 239 11.31 20.70 -32.10
C GLY A 239 10.09 19.81 -31.83
N VAL A 240 9.38 19.35 -32.87
CA VAL A 240 8.12 18.59 -32.73
C VAL A 240 8.31 17.27 -31.99
N LYS A 241 9.36 16.49 -32.33
CA LYS A 241 9.66 15.22 -31.64
C LYS A 241 10.03 15.43 -30.17
N THR A 242 10.82 16.45 -29.87
CA THR A 242 11.25 16.81 -28.51
C THR A 242 10.07 17.34 -27.67
N VAL A 243 9.18 18.13 -28.27
CA VAL A 243 7.95 18.63 -27.63
C VAL A 243 6.98 17.48 -27.35
N GLN A 244 6.83 16.52 -28.26
CA GLN A 244 5.96 15.34 -28.06
C GLN A 244 6.50 14.40 -26.97
N ALA A 245 7.81 14.16 -26.92
CA ALA A 245 8.46 13.38 -25.85
C ALA A 245 8.29 14.06 -24.48
N ASN A 246 8.48 15.38 -24.39
CA ASN A 246 8.25 16.12 -23.15
C ASN A 246 6.77 16.07 -22.69
N LYS A 247 5.83 16.06 -23.63
CA LYS A 247 4.40 15.93 -23.35
C LYS A 247 4.03 14.52 -22.82
N SER A 248 4.61 13.45 -23.38
CA SER A 248 4.40 12.09 -22.89
C SER A 248 5.02 11.88 -21.51
N GLU A 249 6.23 12.38 -21.28
CA GLU A 249 6.88 12.30 -19.97
C GLU A 249 6.09 13.06 -18.90
N ARG A 250 5.53 14.23 -19.23
CA ARG A 250 4.66 14.99 -18.32
C ARG A 250 3.38 14.22 -17.96
N LYS A 251 2.80 13.48 -18.90
CA LYS A 251 1.61 12.64 -18.64
C LYS A 251 1.96 11.44 -17.74
N ALA A 252 3.11 10.81 -17.97
CA ALA A 252 3.61 9.73 -17.13
C ALA A 252 3.94 10.22 -15.71
N ALA A 253 4.64 11.36 -15.58
CA ALA A 253 4.95 11.98 -14.29
C ALA A 253 3.68 12.38 -13.52
N LYS A 254 2.63 12.88 -14.20
CA LYS A 254 1.32 13.15 -13.57
C LYS A 254 0.72 11.88 -12.97
N THR A 255 0.77 10.76 -13.69
CA THR A 255 0.22 9.49 -13.23
C THR A 255 0.92 9.01 -11.97
N LEU A 256 2.25 9.03 -11.96
CA LEU A 256 3.05 8.60 -10.81
C LEU A 256 2.97 9.58 -9.64
N ALA A 257 2.74 10.88 -9.90
CA ALA A 257 2.42 11.85 -8.87
C ALA A 257 1.10 11.51 -8.16
N ILE A 258 0.08 11.03 -8.88
CA ILE A 258 -1.20 10.60 -8.29
C ILE A 258 -1.00 9.38 -7.38
N VAL A 259 -0.17 8.41 -7.80
CA VAL A 259 0.19 7.23 -6.97
C VAL A 259 0.87 7.66 -5.68
N VAL A 260 1.82 8.59 -5.78
CA VAL A 260 2.54 9.13 -4.63
C VAL A 260 1.62 9.90 -3.69
N PHE A 261 0.74 10.72 -4.24
CA PHE A 261 -0.22 11.48 -3.45
C PHE A 261 -1.25 10.57 -2.76
N ASN A 262 -1.68 9.50 -3.43
CA ASN A 262 -2.52 8.45 -2.85
C ASN A 262 -1.86 7.84 -1.60
N TYR A 263 -0.58 7.49 -1.69
CA TYR A 263 0.18 6.99 -0.55
C TYR A 263 0.18 8.00 0.59
N LEU A 264 0.53 9.27 0.33
CA LEU A 264 0.57 10.30 1.37
C LEU A 264 -0.78 10.48 2.06
N ILE A 265 -1.89 10.57 1.30
CA ILE A 265 -3.24 10.69 1.88
C ILE A 265 -3.59 9.48 2.74
N CYS A 266 -3.24 8.27 2.31
CA CYS A 266 -3.59 7.07 3.06
C CYS A 266 -2.81 6.94 4.38
N TRP A 267 -1.58 7.47 4.42
CA TRP A 267 -0.67 7.31 5.55
C TRP A 267 -0.61 8.51 6.50
N ILE A 268 -0.91 9.73 6.05
CA ILE A 268 -0.89 10.94 6.90
C ILE A 268 -1.82 10.82 8.12
N PRO A 269 -3.07 10.33 8.03
CA PRO A 269 -3.96 10.27 9.17
C PRO A 269 -3.44 9.39 10.31
N ILE A 270 -2.93 8.20 9.98
CA ILE A 270 -2.32 7.31 10.99
C ILE A 270 -1.02 7.91 11.54
N GLN A 271 -0.23 8.59 10.70
CA GLN A 271 1.00 9.24 11.12
C GLN A 271 0.74 10.38 12.11
N PHE A 272 -0.27 11.20 11.82
CA PHE A 272 -0.70 12.29 12.69
C PHE A 272 -1.26 11.74 14.01
N TYR A 273 -2.08 10.69 13.95
CA TYR A 273 -2.61 10.01 15.14
C TYR A 273 -1.50 9.49 16.05
N LEU A 274 -0.53 8.76 15.50
CA LEU A 274 0.61 8.20 16.25
C LEU A 274 1.51 9.28 16.86
N CYS A 275 1.68 10.42 16.18
CA CYS A 275 2.52 11.52 16.67
C CYS A 275 1.84 12.38 17.75
N PHE A 276 0.55 12.68 17.61
CA PHE A 276 -0.09 13.79 18.34
C PHE A 276 -1.21 13.42 19.31
N LEU A 277 -1.88 12.26 19.16
CA LEU A 277 -3.07 11.95 19.94
C LEU A 277 -2.84 10.83 20.97
N LEU A 278 -3.25 11.09 22.21
CA LEU A 278 -3.35 10.11 23.28
C LEU A 278 -4.54 9.20 23.00
N ILE A 279 -4.38 7.92 23.33
CA ILE A 279 -5.30 6.81 23.10
C ILE A 279 -6.74 7.22 23.50
N ASP A 280 -7.64 7.34 22.52
CA ASP A 280 -9.08 7.42 22.78
C ASP A 280 -9.90 6.68 21.72
N ASN A 281 -10.92 5.97 22.18
CA ASN A 281 -11.17 4.58 21.77
C ASN A 281 -12.16 4.37 20.60
N VAL A 282 -12.46 5.38 19.79
CA VAL A 282 -13.58 5.27 18.81
C VAL A 282 -13.19 5.64 17.36
N SER A 283 -12.09 6.36 17.13
CA SER A 283 -11.63 6.73 15.77
C SER A 283 -10.70 5.68 15.11
N SER A 284 -10.43 4.57 15.80
CA SER A 284 -9.30 3.67 15.51
C SER A 284 -9.46 2.80 14.25
N PHE A 285 -10.68 2.35 13.93
CA PHE A 285 -10.89 1.38 12.84
C PHE A 285 -10.56 1.97 11.45
N ILE A 286 -11.18 3.10 11.10
CA ILE A 286 -11.01 3.71 9.77
C ILE A 286 -9.56 4.17 9.57
N ILE A 287 -8.95 4.75 10.60
CA ILE A 287 -7.55 5.22 10.55
C ILE A 287 -6.59 4.06 10.34
N SER A 288 -6.85 2.89 10.96
CA SER A 288 -6.00 1.70 10.82
C SER A 288 -6.15 1.00 9.47
N PHE A 289 -7.32 1.08 8.85
CA PHE A 289 -7.58 0.47 7.54
C PHE A 289 -7.15 1.34 6.36
N LEU A 290 -7.10 2.66 6.52
CA LEU A 290 -6.80 3.59 5.43
C LEU A 290 -5.44 3.32 4.74
N PRO A 291 -4.34 3.04 5.46
CA PRO A 291 -3.06 2.66 4.84
C PRO A 291 -3.15 1.43 3.93
N LEU A 292 -4.03 0.48 4.24
CA LEU A 292 -4.19 -0.76 3.48
C LEU A 292 -4.89 -0.53 2.15
N VAL A 293 -5.78 0.47 2.08
CA VAL A 293 -6.50 0.83 0.85
C VAL A 293 -5.56 1.41 -0.22
N ASN A 294 -4.40 1.95 0.17
CA ASN A 294 -3.38 2.42 -0.77
C ASN A 294 -3.02 1.36 -1.82
N SER A 295 -2.79 0.12 -1.38
CA SER A 295 -2.40 -1.01 -2.24
C SER A 295 -3.50 -1.45 -3.21
N LEU A 296 -4.76 -1.17 -2.89
CA LEU A 296 -5.90 -1.37 -3.80
C LEU A 296 -5.96 -0.28 -4.88
N ILE A 297 -5.74 0.98 -4.47
CA ILE A 297 -5.93 2.14 -5.36
C ILE A 297 -4.85 2.19 -6.46
N ASN A 298 -3.63 1.71 -6.19
CA ASN A 298 -2.51 1.75 -7.14
C ASN A 298 -2.85 1.13 -8.52
N PRO A 299 -3.28 -0.14 -8.63
CA PRO A 299 -3.74 -0.71 -9.90
C PRO A 299 -4.91 0.04 -10.54
N ILE A 300 -5.81 0.64 -9.75
CA ILE A 300 -6.94 1.44 -10.28
C ILE A 300 -6.40 2.69 -10.98
N ILE A 301 -5.45 3.40 -10.36
CA ILE A 301 -4.75 4.53 -10.98
C ILE A 301 -4.12 4.08 -12.30
N TYR A 302 -3.42 2.94 -12.32
CA TYR A 302 -2.84 2.41 -13.55
C TYR A 302 -3.89 2.11 -14.61
N ALA A 303 -5.02 1.51 -14.22
CA ALA A 303 -6.13 1.22 -15.11
C ALA A 303 -6.68 2.47 -15.77
N PHE A 304 -6.78 3.61 -15.07
CA PHE A 304 -7.29 4.85 -15.67
C PHE A 304 -6.26 5.54 -16.56
N PHE A 305 -5.01 5.62 -16.10
CA PHE A 305 -4.00 6.53 -16.66
C PHE A 305 -2.97 5.87 -17.59
N TYR A 306 -2.74 4.55 -17.50
CA TYR A 306 -1.84 3.82 -18.39
C TYR A 306 -2.57 3.10 -19.52
N PRO A 307 -2.44 3.56 -20.79
CA PRO A 307 -3.06 2.88 -21.93
C PRO A 307 -2.55 1.45 -22.13
N TRP A 308 -1.26 1.22 -21.88
CA TRP A 308 -0.65 -0.10 -22.03
C TRP A 308 -1.32 -1.12 -21.09
N PHE A 309 -1.62 -0.72 -19.85
CA PHE A 309 -2.22 -1.61 -18.85
C PHE A 309 -3.64 -2.00 -19.24
N LYS A 310 -4.44 -1.07 -19.77
CA LYS A 310 -5.78 -1.38 -20.33
C LYS A 310 -5.70 -2.45 -21.41
N VAL A 311 -4.73 -2.33 -22.32
CA VAL A 311 -4.56 -3.25 -23.46
C VAL A 311 -4.09 -4.62 -22.98
N THR A 312 -3.09 -4.70 -22.11
CA THR A 312 -2.59 -5.98 -21.59
C THR A 312 -3.61 -6.67 -20.70
N ALA A 313 -4.27 -5.94 -19.80
CA ALA A 313 -5.34 -6.46 -18.96
C ALA A 313 -6.47 -7.07 -19.81
N LYS A 314 -6.93 -6.35 -20.84
CA LYS A 314 -7.96 -6.87 -21.76
C LYS A 314 -7.51 -8.15 -22.46
N ARG A 315 -6.26 -8.21 -22.94
CA ARG A 315 -5.70 -9.40 -23.61
C ARG A 315 -5.57 -10.60 -22.67
N ILE A 316 -5.13 -10.38 -21.43
CA ILE A 316 -5.01 -11.44 -20.42
C ILE A 316 -6.40 -11.97 -20.09
N LEU A 317 -7.35 -11.09 -19.78
CA LEU A 317 -8.72 -11.47 -19.44
C LEU A 317 -9.44 -12.17 -20.60
N SER A 318 -9.22 -11.75 -21.85
CA SER A 318 -9.79 -12.44 -23.00
C SER A 318 -9.22 -13.84 -23.19
N ARG A 319 -7.91 -14.04 -22.96
CA ARG A 319 -7.28 -15.36 -23.04
C ARG A 319 -7.72 -16.30 -21.93
N VAL A 320 -7.89 -15.77 -20.70
CA VAL A 320 -8.46 -16.53 -19.58
C VAL A 320 -9.88 -16.97 -19.93
N LYS A 321 -10.73 -16.07 -20.48
CA LYS A 321 -12.07 -16.43 -20.96
C LYS A 321 -12.02 -17.52 -22.02
N LEU A 322 -11.19 -17.38 -23.05
CA LEU A 322 -11.02 -18.38 -24.11
C LEU A 322 -10.61 -19.74 -23.52
N SER A 323 -9.61 -19.79 -22.65
CA SER A 323 -9.18 -21.02 -21.98
C SER A 323 -10.31 -21.67 -21.16
N TRP A 324 -11.07 -20.86 -20.42
CA TRP A 324 -12.25 -21.32 -19.66
C TRP A 324 -13.34 -21.91 -20.57
N PHE A 325 -13.61 -21.28 -21.71
CA PHE A 325 -14.55 -21.81 -22.70
C PHE A 325 -14.05 -23.12 -23.30
N THR A 326 -12.75 -23.24 -23.61
CA THR A 326 -12.16 -24.48 -24.13
C THR A 326 -12.27 -25.59 -23.09
N ILE A 327 -11.91 -25.34 -21.83
CA ILE A 327 -11.99 -26.32 -20.73
C ILE A 327 -13.45 -26.77 -20.49
N ASN A 328 -14.40 -25.84 -20.45
CA ASN A 328 -15.81 -26.18 -20.29
C ASN A 328 -16.39 -26.92 -21.50
N HIS A 329 -15.91 -26.62 -22.71
CA HIS A 329 -16.32 -27.34 -23.91
C HIS A 329 -15.85 -28.80 -23.85
N TYR A 330 -14.65 -29.07 -23.33
CA TYR A 330 -14.16 -30.43 -23.12
C TYR A 330 -14.84 -31.16 -21.94
N SER A 331 -15.22 -30.46 -20.87
CA SER A 331 -15.95 -31.08 -19.75
C SER A 331 -17.42 -31.40 -20.03
N HIS A 332 -18.00 -30.86 -21.11
CA HIS A 332 -19.33 -31.24 -21.62
C HIS A 332 -19.28 -32.31 -22.72
N ILE A 333 -18.09 -32.72 -23.16
CA ILE A 333 -17.88 -33.76 -24.18
C ILE A 333 -17.44 -35.10 -23.53
N CYS A 334 -17.07 -35.11 -22.25
CA CYS A 334 -16.88 -36.33 -21.45
C CYS A 334 -18.14 -36.63 -20.61
#